data_AF-A0A2A3MP61-F1
#
_entry.id   AF-A0A2A3MP61-F1
#
_cell.length_a   1.000
_cell.length_b   1.000
_cell.length_c   1.000
_cell.angle_alpha   90.00
_cell.angle_beta   90.00
_cell.angle_gamma   90.00
#
_symmetry.space_group_name_H-M   'P 1'
#
loop_
_entity.id
_entity.type
_entity.pdbx_description
1 polymer ?
#
loop_
_entity_poly.entity_id
_entity_poly.type
_entity_poly.pdbx_seq_one_letter_code
_entity_poly.pdbx_strand_id
1 'polypeptide(L)'
;MQRIKWLLWHGNGHRARQHADNLRDDAKALDLNYLHLAKFARSVQEFAVYIRSNAGSLINYGERFRAGERISSAMAESTVNAVVSKRFAKRQQMQWTRRGAHLLLQTRTRALDGTLRPLFERWYPGLANDNYGDTASKQAAAA
;
A
#
# COMPACT_ATOMS: atom_id res chain seq x y z
N MET A 1 -7.60 -2.57 24.89
CA MET A 1 -7.30 -2.50 23.43
C MET A 1 -7.02 -1.09 22.90
N GLN A 2 -7.88 -0.10 23.12
CA GLN A 2 -7.69 1.27 22.57
C GLN A 2 -6.33 1.90 22.93
N ARG A 3 -5.83 1.65 24.14
CA ARG A 3 -4.52 2.13 24.60
C ARG A 3 -3.34 1.58 23.78
N ILE A 4 -3.34 0.29 23.46
CA ILE A 4 -2.27 -0.33 22.65
C ILE A 4 -2.27 0.27 21.25
N LYS A 5 -3.45 0.40 20.63
CA LYS A 5 -3.60 1.04 19.32
C LYS A 5 -3.05 2.47 19.32
N TRP A 6 -3.42 3.27 20.32
CA TRP A 6 -2.93 4.65 20.45
C TRP A 6 -1.41 4.69 20.59
N LEU A 7 -0.82 3.83 21.43
CA LEU A 7 0.64 3.78 21.62
C LEU A 7 1.38 3.39 20.34
N LEU A 8 0.89 2.38 19.62
CA LEU A 8 1.45 1.97 18.34
C LEU A 8 1.37 3.10 17.30
N TRP A 9 0.24 3.82 17.25
CA TRP A 9 0.06 4.95 16.35
C TRP A 9 1.08 6.07 16.60
N HIS A 10 1.44 6.31 17.86
CA HIS A 10 2.35 7.39 18.26
C HIS A 10 3.81 6.94 18.39
N GLY A 11 4.16 5.78 17.83
CA GLY A 11 5.55 5.26 17.86
C GLY A 11 6.02 4.78 19.24
N ASN A 12 5.13 4.67 20.23
CA ASN A 12 5.48 4.20 21.57
C ASN A 12 5.48 2.65 21.64
N GLY A 13 6.34 2.03 20.84
CA GLY A 13 6.43 0.58 20.69
C GLY A 13 6.77 -0.15 22.00
N HIS A 14 7.60 0.47 22.85
CA HIS A 14 7.97 -0.11 24.15
C HIS A 14 6.76 -0.30 25.07
N ARG A 15 5.97 0.77 25.29
CA ARG A 15 4.77 0.68 26.14
C ARG A 15 3.68 -0.16 25.48
N ALA A 16 3.55 -0.09 24.15
CA ALA A 16 2.60 -0.93 23.41
C ALA A 16 2.90 -2.43 23.64
N ARG A 17 4.17 -2.82 23.58
CA ARG A 17 4.63 -4.20 23.87
C ARG A 17 4.30 -4.60 25.30
N GLN A 18 4.64 -3.75 26.28
CA GLN A 18 4.34 -4.04 27.69
C GLN A 18 2.84 -4.28 27.92
N HIS A 19 1.98 -3.44 27.33
CA HIS A 19 0.53 -3.63 27.43
C HIS A 19 0.04 -4.87 26.68
N ALA A 20 0.69 -5.27 25.57
CA ALA A 20 0.34 -6.49 24.85
C ALA A 20 0.77 -7.76 25.63
N ASP A 21 1.93 -7.73 26.29
CA ASP A 21 2.41 -8.82 27.14
C ASP A 21 1.55 -8.98 28.39
N ASN A 22 1.19 -7.88 29.06
CA ASN A 22 0.26 -7.93 30.19
C ASN A 22 -1.09 -8.53 29.77
N LEU A 23 -1.65 -8.07 28.64
CA LEU A 23 -2.91 -8.59 28.12
C LEU A 23 -2.84 -10.10 27.82
N ARG A 24 -1.70 -10.58 27.30
CA ARG A 24 -1.45 -12.01 27.07
C ARG A 24 -1.45 -12.79 28.38
N ASP A 25 -0.80 -12.28 29.41
CA ASP A 25 -0.71 -12.95 30.70
C ASP A 25 -2.07 -12.95 31.41
N ASP A 26 -2.81 -11.83 31.36
CA ASP A 26 -4.20 -11.74 31.81
C ASP A 26 -5.07 -12.78 31.09
N ALA A 27 -4.96 -12.87 29.75
CA ALA A 27 -5.75 -13.81 28.96
C ALA A 27 -5.45 -15.28 29.26
N LYS A 28 -4.22 -15.60 29.72
CA LYS A 28 -3.85 -16.95 30.18
C LYS A 28 -4.36 -17.25 31.59
N ALA A 29 -4.42 -16.22 32.44
CA ALA A 29 -4.89 -16.34 33.82
C ALA A 29 -6.43 -16.32 33.94
N LEU A 30 -7.15 -15.96 32.87
CA LEU A 30 -8.59 -16.06 32.83
C LEU A 30 -9.04 -17.50 33.01
N ASP A 31 -9.85 -17.74 34.04
CA ASP A 31 -10.61 -18.96 34.24
C ASP A 31 -12.09 -18.62 34.12
N LEU A 32 -12.60 -18.72 32.89
CA LEU A 32 -13.99 -18.43 32.56
C LEU A 32 -14.58 -19.64 31.84
N ASN A 33 -15.84 -19.96 32.13
CA ASN A 33 -16.59 -20.96 31.37
C ASN A 33 -17.06 -20.37 30.02
N TYR A 34 -16.10 -20.00 29.18
CA TYR A 34 -16.32 -19.43 27.86
C TYR A 34 -15.74 -20.36 26.79
N LEU A 35 -16.62 -20.85 25.92
CA LEU A 35 -16.31 -21.86 24.90
C LEU A 35 -15.12 -21.50 23.99
N HIS A 36 -14.88 -20.20 23.77
CA HIS A 36 -13.79 -19.73 22.89
C HIS A 36 -12.62 -19.11 23.64
N LEU A 37 -12.50 -19.33 24.95
CA LEU A 37 -11.43 -18.75 25.77
C LEU A 37 -10.04 -19.15 25.27
N ALA A 38 -9.85 -20.42 24.93
CA ALA A 38 -8.60 -20.92 24.36
C ALA A 38 -8.24 -20.24 23.02
N LYS A 39 -9.24 -20.02 22.16
CA LYS A 39 -9.04 -19.32 20.87
C LYS A 39 -8.67 -17.85 21.10
N PHE A 40 -9.35 -17.19 22.05
CA PHE A 40 -9.05 -15.81 22.42
C PHE A 40 -7.63 -15.69 22.99
N ALA A 41 -7.25 -16.52 23.97
CA ALA A 41 -5.91 -16.52 24.55
C ALA A 41 -4.82 -16.75 23.50
N ARG A 42 -5.08 -17.66 22.54
CA ARG A 42 -4.19 -17.86 21.39
C ARG A 42 -4.06 -16.62 20.51
N SER A 43 -5.16 -15.97 20.14
CA SER A 43 -5.11 -14.75 19.32
C SER A 43 -4.36 -13.61 20.03
N VAL A 44 -4.52 -13.46 21.34
CA VAL A 44 -3.76 -12.47 22.13
C VAL A 44 -2.27 -12.82 22.17
N GLN A 45 -1.94 -14.10 22.33
CA GLN A 45 -0.56 -14.59 22.27
C GLN A 45 0.10 -14.31 20.91
N GLU A 46 -0.59 -14.62 19.81
CA GLU A 46 -0.12 -14.34 18.45
C GLU A 46 0.07 -12.84 18.23
N PHE A 47 -0.85 -12.00 18.72
CA PHE A 47 -0.74 -10.55 18.67
C PHE A 47 0.49 -10.03 19.43
N ALA A 48 0.71 -10.46 20.68
CA ALA A 48 1.87 -10.03 21.46
C ALA A 48 3.21 -10.45 20.81
N VAL A 49 3.26 -11.66 20.26
CA VAL A 49 4.42 -12.15 19.50
C VAL A 49 4.66 -11.30 18.27
N TYR A 50 3.62 -10.97 17.50
CA TYR A 50 3.72 -10.13 16.31
C TYR A 50 4.28 -8.75 16.62
N ILE A 51 3.76 -8.07 17.64
CA ILE A 51 4.25 -6.75 18.05
C ILE A 51 5.72 -6.81 18.46
N ARG A 52 6.12 -7.87 19.17
CA ARG A 52 7.51 -8.08 19.60
C ARG A 52 8.45 -8.35 18.41
N SER A 53 8.08 -9.25 17.50
CA SER A 53 8.93 -9.61 16.37
C SER A 53 9.07 -8.49 15.34
N ASN A 54 8.07 -7.61 15.24
CA ASN A 54 8.05 -6.50 14.30
C ASN A 54 8.42 -5.15 14.94
N ALA A 55 8.96 -5.14 16.17
CA ALA A 55 9.23 -3.90 16.92
C ALA A 55 10.10 -2.90 16.14
N GLY A 56 11.11 -3.37 15.40
CA GLY A 56 11.97 -2.53 14.56
C GLY A 56 11.30 -1.98 13.30
N SER A 57 10.15 -2.54 12.90
CA SER A 57 9.38 -2.15 11.72
C SER A 57 8.13 -1.32 12.07
N LEU A 58 7.89 -1.04 13.35
CA LEU A 58 6.74 -0.26 13.79
C LEU A 58 6.93 1.21 13.39
N ILE A 59 6.05 1.71 12.52
CA ILE A 59 6.09 3.09 12.02
C ILE A 59 5.34 4.01 12.98
N ASN A 60 5.94 5.17 13.28
CA ASN A 60 5.27 6.26 13.99
C ASN A 60 4.30 7.01 13.07
N TYR A 61 3.09 6.50 12.92
CA TYR A 61 2.07 7.11 12.05
C TYR A 61 1.64 8.50 12.51
N GLY A 62 1.68 8.81 13.81
CA GLY A 62 1.35 10.12 14.35
C GLY A 62 2.35 11.21 13.93
N GLU A 63 3.63 10.86 13.84
CA GLU A 63 4.66 11.75 13.28
C GLU A 63 4.48 11.95 11.78
N ARG A 64 4.27 10.88 11.02
CA ARG A 64 3.98 10.96 9.58
C ARG A 64 2.76 11.84 9.29
N PHE A 65 1.71 11.71 10.08
CA PHE A 65 0.51 12.56 9.96
C PHE A 65 0.82 14.03 10.18
N ARG A 66 1.60 14.37 11.23
CA ARG A 66 2.01 15.75 11.50
C ARG A 66 2.96 16.31 10.43
N ALA A 67 3.75 15.45 9.81
CA ALA A 67 4.64 15.81 8.69
C ALA A 67 3.93 15.89 7.33
N GLY A 68 2.64 15.54 7.24
CA GLY A 68 1.91 15.49 5.96
C GLY A 68 2.34 14.33 5.05
N GLU A 69 3.05 13.34 5.58
CA GLU A 69 3.48 12.17 4.83
C GLU A 69 2.33 11.19 4.56
N ARG A 70 2.49 10.33 3.55
CA ARG A 70 1.54 9.25 3.28
C ARG A 70 1.53 8.24 4.43
N ILE A 71 0.36 8.04 5.04
CA ILE A 71 0.14 7.12 6.17
C ILE A 71 -0.41 5.77 5.73
N SER A 72 -1.10 5.73 4.58
CA SER A 72 -1.77 4.53 4.09
C SER A 72 -1.53 4.31 2.60
N SER A 73 -1.19 3.07 2.26
CA SER A 73 -1.18 2.51 0.90
C SER A 73 -2.50 1.82 0.55
N ALA A 74 -3.49 1.79 1.45
CA ALA A 74 -4.70 0.97 1.30
C ALA A 74 -5.48 1.24 0.00
N MET A 75 -5.54 2.49 -0.46
CA MET A 75 -6.17 2.84 -1.74
C MET A 75 -5.39 2.28 -2.94
N ALA A 76 -4.06 2.34 -2.89
CA ALA A 76 -3.22 1.76 -3.93
C ALA A 76 -3.33 0.22 -3.91
N GLU A 77 -3.27 -0.39 -2.73
CA GLU A 77 -3.42 -1.83 -2.52
C GLU A 77 -4.78 -2.34 -3.00
N SER A 78 -5.88 -1.65 -2.66
CA SER A 78 -7.22 -2.05 -3.08
C SER A 78 -7.38 -1.95 -4.60
N THR A 79 -6.83 -0.91 -5.21
CA THR A 79 -6.83 -0.73 -6.67
C THR A 79 -6.04 -1.85 -7.34
N VAL A 80 -4.84 -2.17 -6.85
CA VAL A 80 -4.03 -3.29 -7.36
C VAL A 80 -4.78 -4.61 -7.20
N ASN A 81 -5.39 -4.86 -6.04
CA ASN A 81 -6.15 -6.08 -5.79
C ASN A 81 -7.36 -6.20 -6.74
N ALA A 82 -8.05 -5.10 -7.04
CA ALA A 82 -9.15 -5.08 -8.00
C ALA A 82 -8.67 -5.39 -9.43
N VAL A 83 -7.53 -4.82 -9.84
CA VAL A 83 -6.92 -5.11 -11.14
C VAL A 83 -6.49 -6.57 -11.24
N VAL A 84 -5.79 -7.09 -10.23
CA VAL A 84 -5.37 -8.49 -10.17
C VAL A 84 -6.59 -9.40 -10.24
N SER A 85 -7.61 -9.14 -9.42
CA SER A 85 -8.85 -9.92 -9.43
C SER A 85 -9.52 -9.89 -10.81
N LYS A 86 -9.63 -8.71 -11.44
CA LYS A 86 -10.25 -8.56 -12.76
C LYS A 86 -9.47 -9.24 -13.89
N ARG A 87 -8.13 -9.27 -13.80
CA ARG A 87 -7.24 -9.68 -14.90
C ARG A 87 -6.61 -11.07 -14.74
N PHE A 88 -6.69 -11.66 -13.55
CA PHE A 88 -6.06 -12.94 -13.24
C PHE A 88 -7.02 -13.95 -12.58
N ALA A 89 -8.23 -13.54 -12.14
CA ALA A 89 -9.18 -14.48 -11.55
C ALA A 89 -10.03 -15.22 -12.61
N LYS A 90 -10.16 -16.53 -12.35
CA LYS A 90 -11.02 -17.63 -12.86
C LYS A 90 -11.67 -17.63 -14.25
N ARG A 91 -11.74 -16.55 -15.04
CA ARG A 91 -12.27 -16.58 -16.43
C ARG A 91 -11.64 -15.59 -17.43
N GLN A 92 -10.75 -14.69 -17.00
CA GLN A 92 -9.97 -13.81 -17.88
C GLN A 92 -8.47 -13.91 -17.57
N GLN A 93 -7.86 -15.09 -17.68
CA GLN A 93 -6.39 -15.17 -17.52
C GLN A 93 -5.72 -14.48 -18.71
N MET A 94 -5.44 -13.18 -18.59
CA MET A 94 -4.38 -12.58 -19.39
C MET A 94 -3.06 -13.17 -18.90
N GLN A 95 -2.43 -13.98 -19.75
CA GLN A 95 -1.14 -14.64 -19.54
C GLN A 95 0.01 -13.62 -19.59
N TRP A 96 -0.04 -12.59 -18.76
CA TRP A 96 1.07 -11.66 -18.65
C TRP A 96 2.18 -12.30 -17.85
N THR A 97 3.36 -12.41 -18.45
CA THR A 97 4.56 -12.76 -17.71
C THR A 97 4.83 -11.69 -16.64
N ARG A 98 5.52 -12.06 -15.55
CA ARG A 98 5.94 -11.11 -14.50
C ARG A 98 6.63 -9.87 -15.09
N ARG A 99 7.44 -10.07 -16.14
CA ARG A 99 8.10 -9.00 -16.89
C ARG A 99 7.10 -8.11 -17.64
N GLY A 100 6.13 -8.70 -18.33
CA GLY A 100 5.08 -7.95 -19.05
C GLY A 100 4.24 -7.08 -18.11
N ALA A 101 3.82 -7.63 -16.96
CA ALA A 101 3.09 -6.86 -15.95
C ALA A 101 3.92 -5.70 -15.38
N HIS A 102 5.21 -5.93 -15.12
CA HIS A 102 6.13 -4.88 -14.64
C HIS A 102 6.30 -3.76 -15.66
N LEU A 103 6.52 -4.09 -16.94
CA LEU A 103 6.66 -3.10 -18.01
C LEU A 103 5.36 -2.31 -18.22
N LEU A 104 4.20 -2.96 -18.16
CA LEU A 104 2.94 -2.26 -18.31
C LEU A 104 2.68 -1.29 -17.15
N LEU A 105 3.04 -1.67 -15.92
CA LEU A 105 3.00 -0.75 -14.78
C LEU A 105 3.89 0.46 -15.01
N GLN A 106 5.14 0.27 -15.45
CA GLN A 106 6.04 1.39 -15.77
C GLN A 106 5.44 2.32 -16.83
N THR A 107 4.93 1.77 -17.92
CA THR A 107 4.30 2.56 -19.00
C THR A 107 3.07 3.31 -18.50
N ARG A 108 2.21 2.68 -17.69
CA ARG A 108 1.01 3.33 -17.14
C ARG A 108 1.37 4.43 -16.12
N THR A 109 2.36 4.21 -15.26
CA THR A 109 2.86 5.24 -14.36
C THR A 109 3.36 6.44 -15.15
N ARG A 110 4.18 6.20 -16.19
CA ARG A 110 4.69 7.26 -17.07
C ARG A 110 3.60 8.01 -17.84
N ALA A 111 2.51 7.33 -18.18
CA ALA A 111 1.37 7.98 -18.80
C ALA A 111 0.64 8.91 -17.83
N LEU A 112 0.49 8.48 -16.58
CA LEU A 112 -0.19 9.24 -15.52
C LEU A 112 0.65 10.41 -14.99
N ASP A 113 1.97 10.26 -14.92
CA ASP A 113 2.89 11.33 -14.50
C ASP A 113 3.29 12.26 -15.66
N GLY A 114 2.78 12.02 -16.87
CA GLY A 114 3.03 12.82 -18.07
C GLY A 114 4.41 12.62 -18.72
N THR A 115 5.26 11.75 -18.18
CA THR A 115 6.63 11.55 -18.67
C THR A 115 6.75 10.56 -19.83
N LEU A 116 5.67 9.87 -20.21
CA LEU A 116 5.70 8.87 -21.27
C LEU A 116 6.09 9.48 -22.62
N ARG A 117 5.48 10.60 -23.01
CA ARG A 117 5.74 11.25 -24.30
C ARG A 117 7.19 11.77 -24.40
N PRO A 118 7.73 12.52 -23.42
CA PRO A 118 9.14 12.92 -23.42
C PRO A 118 10.12 11.74 -23.53
N LEU A 119 9.81 10.61 -22.89
CA LEU A 119 10.63 9.40 -23.00
C LEU A 119 10.64 8.83 -24.43
N PHE A 120 9.48 8.81 -25.08
CA PHE A 120 9.36 8.35 -26.46
C PHE A 120 10.06 9.28 -27.45
N GLU A 121 9.96 10.60 -27.27
CA GLU A 121 10.67 11.59 -28.10
C GLU A 121 12.19 11.46 -27.97
N ARG A 122 12.69 11.14 -26.77
CA ARG A 122 14.12 10.85 -26.57
C ARG A 122 14.58 9.60 -27.34
N TRP A 123 13.75 8.56 -27.42
CA TRP A 123 14.09 7.32 -28.14
C TRP A 123 13.87 7.45 -29.64
N TYR A 124 12.88 8.24 -30.04
CA TYR A 124 12.48 8.47 -31.43
C TYR A 124 12.38 9.98 -31.69
N PRO A 125 13.52 10.66 -32.00
CA PRO A 125 13.54 12.11 -32.19
C PRO A 125 12.57 12.63 -33.26
N GLY A 126 12.24 11.80 -34.26
CA GLY A 126 11.26 12.15 -35.29
C GLY A 126 9.83 12.38 -34.76
N LEU A 127 9.47 11.78 -33.63
CA LEU A 127 8.15 11.93 -33.00
C LEU A 127 7.91 13.34 -32.44
N ALA A 128 8.98 14.10 -32.21
CA ALA A 128 8.87 15.50 -31.79
C ALA A 128 8.41 16.42 -32.94
N ASN A 129 8.74 16.06 -34.19
CA ASN A 129 8.44 16.88 -35.38
C ASN A 129 6.97 16.82 -35.81
N ASP A 130 6.24 15.76 -35.43
CA ASP A 130 4.81 15.61 -35.74
C ASP A 130 3.93 16.67 -35.04
N ASN A 131 4.46 17.38 -34.04
CA ASN A 131 3.74 18.41 -33.29
C ASN A 131 3.76 19.80 -33.98
N TYR A 132 4.71 20.07 -34.88
CA TYR A 132 4.79 21.37 -35.57
C TYR A 132 3.72 21.51 -36.67
N GLY A 133 3.24 20.40 -37.23
CA GLY A 133 2.20 20.42 -38.28
C GLY A 133 0.78 20.70 -37.76
N ASP A 134 0.45 20.25 -36.54
CA ASP A 134 -0.91 20.34 -35.98
C ASP A 134 -1.14 21.62 -35.15
N THR A 135 -0.09 22.21 -34.58
CA THR A 135 -0.18 23.51 -33.89
C THR A 135 -0.25 24.68 -34.86
N ALA A 136 0.51 24.65 -35.95
CA ALA A 136 0.42 25.65 -37.02
C ALA A 136 -0.94 25.64 -37.74
N SER A 137 -1.52 24.46 -37.97
CA SER A 137 -2.84 24.32 -38.61
C SER A 137 -4.00 24.79 -37.72
N LYS A 138 -3.90 24.65 -36.40
CA LYS A 138 -4.92 25.18 -35.45
C LYS A 138 -4.87 26.70 -35.28
N GLN A 139 -3.69 27.33 -35.41
CA GLN A 139 -3.56 28.78 -35.38
C GLN A 139 -4.03 29.45 -36.68
N ALA A 140 -3.85 28.80 -37.83
CA ALA A 140 -4.32 29.31 -39.12
C ALA A 140 -5.84 29.21 -39.32
N ALA A 141 -6.53 28.29 -38.64
CA ALA A 141 -8.00 28.13 -38.72
C ALA A 141 -8.78 29.02 -37.74
N ALA A 142 -8.09 29.78 -36.89
CA ALA A 142 -8.68 30.69 -35.89
C ALA A 142 -8.47 32.18 -36.25
N ALA A 143 -7.97 32.47 -37.46
CA ALA A 143 -7.82 33.80 -38.05
C ALA A 143 -8.76 33.93 -39.25
#